data_AF-A0A960QXT3-F1
#
_entry.id   AF-A0A960QXT3-F1
#
_cell.length_a   1.000
_cell.length_b   1.000
_cell.length_c   1.000
_cell.angle_alpha   90.00
_cell.angle_beta   90.00
_cell.angle_gamma   90.00
#
_symmetry.space_group_name_H-M   'P 1'
#
loop_
_entity.id
_entity.type
_entity.pdbx_description
1 polymer ?
#
loop_
_entity_poly.entity_id
_entity_poly.type
_entity_poly.pdbx_seq_one_letter_code
_entity_poly.pdbx_strand_id
1 'polypeptide(L)' 'MAEPSPDPLLEKSSLYRNFLAEREEILKHKWIKSEEAGRDIGFEAALVDWMLHHRREWREARGMMGTH' A
#
# COMPACT_ATOMS: atom_id res chain seq x y z
N MET A 1 6.02 22.07 -0.61
CA MET A 1 4.74 21.73 -1.26
C MET A 1 3.91 20.98 -0.21
N ALA A 2 2.90 21.59 0.38
CA ALA A 2 2.00 20.87 1.29
C ALA A 2 0.99 20.12 0.42
N GLU A 3 0.91 18.80 0.56
CA GLU A 3 -0.12 18.01 -0.12
C GLU A 3 -1.51 18.52 0.32
N PRO A 4 -2.47 18.70 -0.61
CA PRO A 4 -3.81 19.13 -0.24
C PRO A 4 -4.42 18.10 0.71
N SER A 5 -4.83 18.58 1.90
CA SER A 5 -5.54 17.75 2.87
C SER A 5 -6.79 17.16 2.21
N PRO A 6 -7.00 15.83 2.28
CA PRO A 6 -8.14 15.19 1.63
C PRO A 6 -9.46 15.72 2.17
N ASP A 7 -10.49 15.72 1.34
CA ASP A 7 -11.85 16.12 1.76
C ASP A 7 -12.26 15.31 3.01
N PRO A 8 -12.79 15.94 4.07
CA PRO A 8 -13.22 15.25 5.29
C PRO A 8 -14.20 14.09 5.07
N LEU A 9 -14.96 14.09 3.97
CA LEU A 9 -15.83 12.99 3.56
C LEU A 9 -15.03 11.83 2.95
N LEU A 10 -13.98 12.14 2.19
CA LEU A 10 -13.05 11.17 1.63
C LEU A 10 -12.25 10.49 2.76
N GLU A 11 -11.77 11.25 3.74
CA GLU A 11 -11.11 10.75 4.96
C GLU A 11 -11.95 9.68 5.69
N LYS A 12 -13.26 9.93 5.80
CA LYS A 12 -14.20 9.01 6.45
C LYS A 12 -14.60 7.83 5.59
N SER A 13 -14.29 7.84 4.29
CA SER A 13 -14.63 6.73 3.40
C SER A 13 -13.81 5.48 3.71
N SER A 14 -14.39 4.30 3.50
CA SER A 14 -13.65 3.04 3.54
C SER A 14 -12.60 2.98 2.44
N LEU A 15 -12.85 3.60 1.28
CA LEU A 15 -11.93 3.64 0.15
C LEU A 15 -10.60 4.32 0.50
N TYR A 16 -10.65 5.51 1.09
CA TYR A 16 -9.43 6.24 1.47
C TYR A 16 -8.64 5.51 2.55
N ARG A 17 -9.33 4.96 3.55
CA ARG A 17 -8.69 4.12 4.59
C ARG A 17 -8.04 2.86 4.00
N ASN A 18 -8.66 2.26 2.99
CA ASN A 18 -8.10 1.11 2.29
C ASN A 18 -6.87 1.51 1.46
N PHE A 19 -6.91 2.65 0.79
CA PHE A 19 -5.78 3.21 0.05
C PHE A 19 -4.59 3.52 0.98
N LEU A 20 -4.82 4.18 2.12
CA LEU A 20 -3.78 4.46 3.10
C LEU A 20 -3.11 3.19 3.60
N ALA A 21 -3.89 2.18 3.95
CA ALA A 21 -3.36 0.91 4.41
C ALA A 21 -2.60 0.16 3.31
N GLU A 22 -3.04 0.25 2.04
CA GLU A 22 -2.31 -0.33 0.89
C GLU A 22 -0.95 0.37 0.71
N ARG A 23 -0.93 1.70 0.82
CA ARG A 23 0.30 2.51 0.80
C ARG A 23 1.25 2.16 1.95
N GLU A 24 0.74 2.02 3.17
CA GLU A 24 1.57 1.63 4.33
C GLU A 24 2.20 0.25 4.12
N GLU A 25 1.46 -0.68 3.52
CA GLU A 25 2.00 -2.02 3.24
C GLU A 25 3.10 -1.99 2.17
N ILE A 26 2.95 -1.18 1.12
CA ILE A 26 4.00 -0.96 0.11
C ILE A 26 5.25 -0.33 0.76
N LEU A 27 5.09 0.59 1.70
CA LEU A 27 6.22 1.22 2.40
C LEU A 27 6.99 0.22 3.28
N LYS A 28 6.29 -0.71 3.96
CA LYS A 28 6.94 -1.80 4.69
C LYS A 28 7.69 -2.72 3.75
N HIS A 29 7.07 -3.09 2.62
CA HIS A 29 7.70 -3.93 1.60
C HIS A 29 8.98 -3.29 1.04
N LYS A 30 8.92 -1.98 0.73
CA LYS A 30 10.08 -1.18 0.32
C LYS A 30 11.20 -1.28 1.33
N TRP A 31 10.90 -1.11 2.62
CA TRP A 31 11.90 -1.16 3.68
C TRP A 31 12.59 -2.53 3.71
N ILE A 32 11.83 -3.62 3.79
CA ILE A 32 12.37 -4.99 3.81
C ILE A 32 13.25 -5.26 2.59
N LYS A 33 12.78 -4.93 1.39
CA LYS A 33 13.55 -5.13 0.15
C LYS A 33 14.80 -4.26 0.08
N SER A 34 14.78 -3.07 0.68
CA SER A 34 15.95 -2.20 0.75
C SER A 34 17.01 -2.75 1.71
N GLU A 35 16.58 -3.30 2.85
CA GLU A 35 17.47 -4.00 3.79
C GLU A 35 18.11 -5.23 3.13
N GLU A 36 17.32 -6.05 2.41
CA GLU A 36 17.82 -7.21 1.66
C GLU A 36 18.81 -6.83 0.56
N ALA A 37 18.58 -5.72 -0.14
CA ALA A 37 19.42 -5.25 -1.24
C ALA A 37 20.65 -4.45 -0.76
N GLY A 38 20.74 -4.09 0.52
CA GLY A 38 21.76 -3.21 1.07
C GLY A 38 21.74 -1.78 0.49
N ARG A 39 20.63 -1.38 -0.14
CA ARG A 39 20.41 -0.04 -0.73
C ARG A 39 18.92 0.24 -0.86
N ASP A 40 18.55 1.52 -0.87
CA ASP A 40 17.16 1.90 -1.18
C ASP A 40 16.81 1.49 -2.61
N ILE A 41 15.78 0.65 -2.76
CA ILE A 41 15.27 0.21 -4.06
C ILE A 41 14.33 1.23 -4.71
N GLY A 42 13.85 2.22 -3.95
CA GLY A 42 12.89 3.21 -4.41
C GLY A 42 11.43 2.75 -4.33
N PHE A 43 10.51 3.71 -4.32
CA PHE A 43 9.08 3.45 -4.17
C PHE A 43 8.46 2.74 -5.38
N GLU A 44 8.80 3.15 -6.60
CA GLU A 44 8.25 2.55 -7.82
C GLU A 44 8.61 1.07 -7.96
N ALA A 45 9.87 0.71 -7.68
CA ALA A 45 10.31 -0.68 -7.71
C ALA A 45 9.57 -1.53 -6.65
N ALA A 46 9.45 -1.01 -5.42
CA ALA A 46 8.72 -1.69 -4.36
C ALA A 46 7.22 -1.83 -4.68
N LEU A 47 6.61 -0.80 -5.28
CA LEU A 47 5.21 -0.81 -5.70
C LEU A 47 4.95 -1.89 -6.75
N VAL A 48 5.77 -1.95 -7.80
CA VAL A 48 5.62 -2.96 -8.86
C VAL A 48 5.77 -4.37 -8.29
N ASP A 49 6.81 -4.61 -7.49
CA ASP A 49 7.05 -5.92 -6.87
C ASP A 49 5.90 -6.33 -5.93
N TRP A 50 5.44 -5.40 -5.10
CA TRP A 50 4.33 -5.64 -4.17
C TRP A 50 3.01 -5.93 -4.89
N MET A 51 2.70 -5.19 -5.97
CA MET A 51 1.49 -5.42 -6.76
C MET A 51 1.46 -6.80 -7.42
N LEU A 52 2.62 -7.29 -7.88
CA LEU A 52 2.73 -8.57 -8.55
C LEU A 52 2.66 -9.76 -7.58
N HIS A 53 3.27 -9.63 -6.39
CA HIS A 53 3.50 -10.79 -5.51
C HIS A 53 2.64 -10.79 -4.24
N HIS A 54 2.23 -9.64 -3.72
CA HIS A 54 1.66 -9.54 -2.37
C HIS A 54 0.21 -9.02 -2.34
N ARG A 55 -0.16 -8.16 -3.30
CA ARG A 55 -1.43 -7.42 -3.25
C ARG A 55 -2.68 -8.29 -3.17
N ARG A 56 -2.71 -9.41 -3.90
CA ARG A 56 -3.88 -10.30 -3.92
C ARG A 56 -4.12 -10.91 -2.54
N GLU A 57 -3.09 -11.56 -1.99
CA GLU A 57 -3.15 -12.22 -0.68
C GLU A 57 -3.48 -11.22 0.43
N TRP A 58 -2.90 -10.02 0.37
CA TRP A 58 -3.20 -8.97 1.34
C TRP A 58 -4.67 -8.51 1.29
N ARG A 59 -5.26 -8.40 0.10
CA ARG A 59 -6.69 -8.05 -0.05
C ARG A 59 -7.61 -9.16 0.44
N GLU A 60 -7.27 -10.42 0.16
CA GLU A 60 -8.00 -11.60 0.64
C GLU A 60 -7.97 -11.68 2.18
N ALA A 61 -6.79 -11.52 2.79
CA ALA A 61 -6.62 -11.53 4.25
C ALA A 61 -7.42 -10.42 4.96
N ARG A 62 -7.71 -9.32 4.28
CA ARG A 62 -8.52 -8.21 4.80
C ARG A 62 -10.02 -8.33 4.50
N GLY A 63 -10.47 -9.43 3.88
CA GLY A 63 -11.86 -9.60 3.47
C GLY A 63 -12.33 -8.55 2.44
N MET A 64 -11.39 -7.93 1.71
CA MET A 64 -11.68 -6.92 0.70
C MET A 64 -12.08 -7.52 -0.64
N MET A 65 -11.97 -8.84 -0.76
CA MET A 65 -12.55 -9.61 -1.84
C MET A 65 -13.92 -10.07 -1.37
N GLY A 66 -14.98 -9.63 -2.06
CA GLY A 66 -16.35 -10.03 -1.74
C GLY A 66 -16.46 -11.54 -1.79
N THR A 67 -16.63 -12.17 -0.64
CA THR A 67 -17.07 -13.56 -0.54
C THR A 67 -18.47 -13.62 -1.12
N HIS A 68 -18.63 -14.42 -2.16
CA HIS A 68 -19.91 -14.68 -2.82
C HIS A 68 -20.92 -15.31 -1.86
#